data_AF-A0A7V9DZH7-F1
#
_entry.id   AF-A0A7V9DZH7-F1
#
_cell.length_a   1.000
_cell.length_b   1.000
_cell.length_c   1.000
_cell.angle_alpha   90.00
_cell.angle_beta   90.00
_cell.angle_gamma   90.00
#
_symmetry.space_group_name_H-M   'P 1'
#
loop_
_entity.id
_entity.type
_entity.pdbx_description
1 polymer ?
#
loop_
_entity_poly.entity_id
_entity_poly.type
_entity_poly.pdbx_seq_one_letter_code
_entity_poly.pdbx_strand_id
1 'polypeptide(L)'
;AVIAVGILVPLAAFDNRLDSVLRAAIGVGTGLLLTGSVLALLYGYLVRYFAVAYQAVEAGLTRITPSMDASARSLGSTPFDAFVRVHLPILRPSVLAAGLLVFVDVMKELPATLVLRPFNFDTLAVVAYQMASDERLGQAALPALTIVVAGIVPVTLLSRAISRASGVDQRE
;
A
#
# COMPACT_ATOMS: atom_id res chain seq x y z
N ALA A 1 3.46 -0.30 -16.49
CA ALA A 1 4.02 0.66 -17.45
C ALA A 1 3.15 1.91 -17.60
N VAL A 2 1.92 1.83 -18.15
CA VAL A 2 1.09 3.02 -18.46
C VAL A 2 0.86 3.93 -17.24
N ILE A 3 0.49 3.37 -16.09
CA ILE A 3 0.28 4.16 -14.85
C ILE A 3 1.54 4.91 -14.43
N ALA A 4 2.72 4.27 -14.52
CA ALA A 4 3.98 4.88 -14.12
C ALA A 4 4.34 6.07 -15.02
N VAL A 5 4.19 5.92 -16.33
CA VAL A 5 4.38 7.03 -17.28
C VAL A 5 3.37 8.15 -17.03
N GLY A 6 2.10 7.79 -16.80
CA GLY A 6 1.04 8.74 -16.49
C GLY A 6 1.24 9.52 -15.18
N ILE A 7 1.99 8.96 -14.23
CA ILE A 7 2.36 9.60 -12.97
C ILE A 7 3.64 10.43 -13.10
N LEU A 8 4.63 9.92 -13.84
CA LEU A 8 5.94 10.55 -13.95
C LEU A 8 5.85 11.92 -14.62
N VAL A 9 5.07 12.07 -15.70
CA VAL A 9 4.91 13.34 -16.43
C VAL A 9 4.39 14.47 -15.52
N PRO A 10 3.25 14.34 -14.81
CA PRO A 10 2.78 15.40 -13.93
C PRO A 10 3.69 15.63 -12.72
N LEU A 11 4.28 14.58 -12.13
CA LEU A 11 5.22 14.75 -11.02
C LEU A 11 6.49 15.50 -11.44
N ALA A 12 7.04 15.19 -12.61
CA ALA A 12 8.21 15.88 -13.15
C ALA A 12 7.89 17.35 -13.47
N ALA A 13 6.71 17.63 -14.04
CA ALA A 13 6.27 18.99 -14.28
C ALA A 13 6.13 19.79 -12.97
N PHE A 14 5.62 19.15 -11.91
CA PHE A 14 5.53 19.76 -10.58
C PHE A 14 6.91 20.01 -9.97
N ASP A 15 7.82 19.03 -9.97
CA ASP A 15 9.18 19.18 -9.45
C ASP A 15 9.91 20.33 -10.13
N ASN A 16 9.86 20.41 -11.46
CA ASN A 16 10.50 21.48 -12.23
C ASN A 16 9.88 22.86 -11.94
N ARG A 17 8.56 22.92 -11.74
CA ARG A 17 7.88 24.17 -11.38
C ARG A 17 8.26 24.60 -9.97
N LEU A 18 8.32 23.67 -9.02
CA LEU A 18 8.72 23.94 -7.65
C LEU A 18 10.18 24.41 -7.59
N ASP A 19 11.08 23.73 -8.30
CA ASP A 19 12.50 24.09 -8.40
C ASP A 19 12.68 25.48 -9.00
N SER A 20 11.98 25.83 -10.07
CA SER A 20 12.07 27.17 -10.68
C SER A 20 11.58 28.28 -9.74
N VAL A 21 10.49 28.05 -9.00
CA VAL A 21 9.95 29.02 -8.02
C VAL A 21 10.90 29.19 -6.83
N LEU A 22 11.42 28.10 -6.27
CA LEU A 22 12.31 28.15 -5.11
C LEU A 22 13.67 28.76 -5.48
N ARG A 23 14.20 28.46 -6.66
CA ARG A 23 15.40 29.15 -7.17
C ARG A 23 15.18 30.65 -7.30
N ALA A 24 14.04 31.07 -7.82
CA ALA A 24 13.72 32.49 -7.98
C ALA A 24 13.46 33.21 -6.64
N ALA A 25 12.87 32.52 -5.65
CA ALA A 25 12.48 33.13 -4.37
C ALA A 25 13.60 33.13 -3.33
N ILE A 26 14.32 32.01 -3.19
CA ILE A 26 15.28 31.77 -2.09
C ILE A 26 16.68 31.40 -2.58
N GLY A 27 16.91 31.34 -3.90
CA GLY A 27 18.22 31.00 -4.49
C GLY A 27 18.65 29.54 -4.31
N VAL A 28 17.77 28.69 -3.74
CA VAL A 28 18.05 27.27 -3.49
C VAL A 28 17.44 26.43 -4.62
N GLY A 29 18.28 25.63 -5.27
CA GLY A 29 17.82 24.59 -6.20
C GLY A 29 17.42 23.33 -5.44
N THR A 30 16.15 22.96 -5.49
CA THR A 30 15.65 21.73 -4.87
C THR A 30 15.88 20.50 -5.72
N GLY A 31 16.06 20.67 -7.03
CA GLY A 31 16.18 19.55 -7.97
C GLY A 31 14.92 18.67 -8.00
N LEU A 32 15.10 17.39 -8.35
CA LEU A 32 14.03 16.41 -8.50
C LEU A 32 13.67 15.77 -7.15
N LEU A 33 12.97 16.50 -6.28
CA LEU A 33 12.64 16.00 -4.94
C LEU A 33 11.65 14.83 -4.97
N LEU A 34 10.58 14.89 -5.77
CA LEU A 34 9.58 13.84 -5.82
C LEU A 34 9.97 12.71 -6.76
N THR A 35 10.41 13.06 -7.97
CA THR A 35 10.79 12.11 -9.03
C THR A 35 12.16 11.48 -8.83
N GLY A 36 13.07 12.15 -8.12
CA GLY A 36 14.39 11.61 -7.78
C GLY A 36 14.43 10.83 -6.46
N SER A 37 13.31 10.73 -5.73
CA SER A 37 13.22 10.01 -4.45
C SER A 37 12.23 8.85 -4.51
N VAL A 38 12.13 8.11 -3.40
CA VAL A 38 11.15 7.01 -3.27
C VAL A 38 9.70 7.50 -3.29
N LEU A 39 9.45 8.81 -3.20
CA LEU A 39 8.09 9.37 -3.13
C LEU A 39 7.30 9.12 -4.41
N ALA A 40 7.91 9.25 -5.59
CA ALA A 40 7.24 8.92 -6.85
C ALA A 40 6.82 7.45 -6.90
N LEU A 41 7.66 6.54 -6.39
CA LEU A 41 7.35 5.11 -6.29
C LEU A 41 6.19 4.85 -5.32
N LEU A 42 6.23 5.45 -4.12
CA LEU A 42 5.16 5.31 -3.12
C LEU A 42 3.83 5.85 -3.64
N TYR A 43 3.85 7.00 -4.31
CA TYR A 43 2.66 7.56 -4.94
C TYR A 43 2.14 6.66 -6.08
N GLY A 44 3.04 6.11 -6.89
CA GLY A 44 2.71 5.11 -7.91
C GLY A 44 1.99 3.90 -7.35
N TYR A 45 2.48 3.36 -6.23
CA TYR A 45 1.84 2.26 -5.52
C TYR A 45 0.50 2.66 -4.91
N LEU A 46 0.41 3.85 -4.31
CA LEU A 46 -0.84 4.36 -3.76
C LEU A 46 -1.93 4.37 -4.83
N VAL A 47 -1.68 5.01 -5.97
CA VAL A 47 -2.65 5.09 -7.08
C VAL A 47 -3.00 3.70 -7.61
N ARG A 48 -2.01 2.82 -7.81
CA ARG A 48 -2.20 1.48 -8.38
C ARG A 48 -3.03 0.58 -7.46
N TYR A 49 -2.80 0.64 -6.14
CA TYR A 49 -3.37 -0.29 -5.18
C TYR A 49 -4.54 0.30 -4.38
N PHE A 50 -4.87 1.58 -4.58
CA PHE A 50 -5.98 2.26 -3.90
C PHE A 50 -7.32 1.52 -4.08
N ALA A 51 -7.67 1.16 -5.31
CA ALA A 51 -8.96 0.52 -5.59
C ALA A 51 -9.11 -0.85 -4.90
N VAL A 52 -8.03 -1.62 -4.81
CA VAL A 52 -8.02 -2.92 -4.12
C VAL A 52 -8.15 -2.73 -2.61
N ALA A 53 -7.40 -1.77 -2.05
CA ALA A 53 -7.48 -1.44 -0.63
C ALA A 53 -8.87 -0.91 -0.25
N TYR A 54 -9.43 -0.01 -1.06
CA TYR A 54 -10.73 0.60 -0.85
C TYR A 54 -11.83 -0.46 -0.82
N GLN A 55 -11.89 -1.37 -1.81
CA GLN A 55 -12.91 -2.42 -1.85
C GLN A 55 -12.86 -3.33 -0.60
N ALA A 56 -11.65 -3.68 -0.14
CA ALA A 56 -11.50 -4.48 1.07
C ALA A 56 -11.98 -3.74 2.34
N VAL A 57 -11.71 -2.43 2.45
CA VAL A 57 -12.19 -1.59 3.56
C VAL A 57 -13.71 -1.37 3.48
N GLU A 58 -14.24 -1.13 2.28
CA GLU A 58 -15.66 -0.95 2.00
C GLU A 58 -16.49 -2.14 2.48
N ALA A 59 -16.02 -3.37 2.27
CA ALA A 59 -16.64 -4.57 2.80
C ALA A 59 -16.73 -4.62 4.33
N GLY A 60 -15.88 -3.87 5.05
CA GLY A 60 -16.00 -3.65 6.49
C GLY A 60 -16.98 -2.54 6.85
N LEU A 61 -16.98 -1.45 6.07
CA LEU A 61 -17.87 -0.31 6.28
C LEU A 61 -19.35 -0.69 6.17
N THR A 62 -19.70 -1.65 5.31
CA THR A 62 -21.08 -2.15 5.18
C THR A 62 -21.63 -2.81 6.47
N ARG A 63 -20.76 -3.17 7.42
CA ARG A 63 -21.16 -3.74 8.72
C ARG A 63 -21.53 -2.67 9.75
N ILE A 64 -21.19 -1.41 9.50
CA ILE A 64 -21.53 -0.29 10.38
C ILE A 64 -22.93 0.19 10.04
N THR A 65 -23.83 0.14 11.02
CA THR A 65 -25.23 0.57 10.85
C THR A 65 -25.49 1.91 11.55
N PRO A 66 -26.44 2.74 11.06
CA PRO A 66 -26.82 3.97 11.74
C PRO A 66 -27.34 3.78 13.18
N SER A 67 -27.85 2.58 13.50
CA SER A 67 -28.29 2.24 14.85
C SER A 67 -27.13 2.16 15.85
N MET A 68 -25.93 1.73 15.43
CA MET A 68 -24.73 1.73 16.27
C MET A 68 -24.37 3.17 16.70
N ASP A 69 -24.43 4.12 15.77
CA ASP A 69 -24.19 5.55 16.05
C ASP A 69 -25.26 6.17 16.96
N ALA A 70 -26.53 5.78 16.78
CA ALA A 70 -27.61 6.20 17.66
C ALA A 70 -27.38 5.69 19.09
N SER A 71 -27.06 4.41 19.25
CA SER A 71 -26.77 3.80 20.56
C SER A 71 -25.55 4.43 21.24
N ALA A 72 -24.44 4.63 20.50
CA ALA A 72 -23.23 5.25 21.05
C ALA A 72 -23.51 6.67 21.58
N ARG A 73 -24.29 7.48 20.83
CA ARG A 73 -24.70 8.83 21.25
C ARG A 73 -25.65 8.81 22.44
N SER A 74 -26.61 7.88 22.51
CA SER A 74 -27.49 7.73 23.67
C SER A 74 -26.73 7.37 24.96
N LEU A 75 -25.57 6.72 24.84
CA LEU A 75 -24.65 6.43 25.94
C LEU A 75 -23.70 7.60 26.28
N GLY A 76 -23.88 8.77 25.66
CA GLY A 76 -23.06 9.96 25.89
C GLY A 76 -21.72 9.96 25.16
N SER A 77 -21.50 9.06 24.20
CA SER A 77 -20.25 9.00 23.43
C SER A 77 -20.17 10.18 22.45
N THR A 78 -18.99 10.79 22.35
CA THR A 78 -18.69 11.76 21.28
C THR A 78 -18.45 11.02 19.96
N PRO A 79 -18.54 11.69 18.79
CA PRO A 79 -18.28 11.06 17.49
C PRO A 79 -16.90 10.40 17.40
N PHE A 80 -15.88 11.02 18.00
CA PHE A 80 -14.53 10.45 18.05
C PHE A 80 -14.47 9.20 18.93
N ASP A 81 -15.16 9.21 20.08
CA ASP A 81 -15.21 8.06 20.99
C ASP A 81 -15.96 6.87 20.35
N ALA A 82 -17.08 7.15 19.66
CA ALA A 82 -17.80 6.14 18.89
C ALA A 82 -16.94 5.55 17.75
N PHE A 83 -16.19 6.40 17.04
CA PHE A 83 -15.26 5.94 16.02
C PHE A 83 -14.20 4.98 16.59
N VAL A 84 -13.53 5.36 17.68
CA VAL A 84 -12.43 4.57 18.25
C VAL A 84 -12.93 3.29 18.94
N ARG A 85 -14.07 3.34 19.63
CA ARG A 85 -14.58 2.22 20.43
C ARG A 85 -15.53 1.28 19.68
N VAL A 86 -16.23 1.77 18.67
CA VAL A 86 -17.23 0.98 17.93
C VAL A 86 -16.75 0.71 16.51
N HIS A 87 -16.52 1.75 15.71
CA HIS A 87 -16.23 1.57 14.28
C HIS A 87 -14.85 0.97 14.03
N LEU A 88 -13.82 1.44 14.74
CA LEU A 88 -12.45 0.98 14.52
C LEU A 88 -12.29 -0.52 14.80
N PRO A 89 -12.80 -1.10 15.92
CA PRO A 89 -12.78 -2.55 16.13
C PRO A 89 -13.52 -3.36 15.07
N ILE A 90 -14.66 -2.86 14.57
CA ILE A 90 -15.43 -3.49 13.50
C ILE A 90 -14.65 -3.48 12.18
N LEU A 91 -13.95 -2.38 11.89
CA LEU A 91 -13.17 -2.19 10.66
C LEU A 91 -11.81 -2.88 10.68
N ARG A 92 -11.24 -3.19 11.86
CA ARG A 92 -9.90 -3.79 12.01
C ARG A 92 -9.67 -4.99 11.09
N PRO A 93 -10.55 -6.01 11.02
CA PRO A 93 -10.33 -7.17 10.16
C PRO A 93 -10.25 -6.79 8.68
N SER A 94 -11.12 -5.89 8.21
CA SER A 94 -11.17 -5.42 6.82
C SER A 94 -9.95 -4.57 6.46
N VAL A 95 -9.51 -3.68 7.36
CA VAL A 95 -8.30 -2.87 7.18
C VAL A 95 -7.04 -3.75 7.17
N LEU A 96 -6.96 -4.76 8.04
CA LEU A 96 -5.85 -5.71 8.04
C LEU A 96 -5.83 -6.56 6.76
N ALA A 97 -6.99 -6.99 6.27
CA ALA A 97 -7.11 -7.68 4.99
C ALA A 97 -6.68 -6.79 3.82
N ALA A 98 -7.13 -5.53 3.78
CA ALA A 98 -6.71 -4.55 2.78
C ALA A 98 -5.18 -4.35 2.80
N GLY A 99 -4.61 -4.12 3.99
CA GLY A 99 -3.16 -3.93 4.16
C GLY A 99 -2.36 -5.15 3.72
N LEU A 100 -2.82 -6.36 4.03
CA LEU A 100 -2.18 -7.59 3.57
C LEU A 100 -2.19 -7.73 2.05
N LEU A 101 -3.36 -7.51 1.41
CA LEU A 101 -3.49 -7.61 -0.04
C LEU A 101 -2.53 -6.65 -0.74
N VAL A 102 -2.53 -5.39 -0.31
CA VAL A 102 -1.62 -4.37 -0.83
C VAL A 102 -0.17 -4.75 -0.57
N PHE A 103 0.17 -5.24 0.62
CA PHE A 103 1.54 -5.65 0.96
C PHE A 103 2.05 -6.74 0.01
N VAL A 104 1.29 -7.82 -0.18
CA VAL A 104 1.66 -8.93 -1.05
C VAL A 104 1.77 -8.52 -2.51
N ASP A 105 0.92 -7.58 -2.95
CA ASP A 105 0.97 -7.05 -4.31
C ASP A 105 2.15 -6.10 -4.55
N VAL A 106 2.45 -5.22 -3.60
CA VAL A 106 3.60 -4.32 -3.64
C VAL A 106 4.92 -5.10 -3.61
N MET A 107 5.02 -6.15 -2.79
CA MET A 107 6.22 -6.98 -2.66
C MET A 107 6.74 -7.56 -3.99
N LYS A 108 5.82 -7.95 -4.87
CA LYS A 108 6.12 -8.55 -6.18
C LYS A 108 5.99 -7.55 -7.33
N GLU A 109 5.78 -6.27 -7.03
CA GLU A 109 5.61 -5.26 -8.07
C GLU A 109 6.93 -5.01 -8.80
N LEU A 110 6.88 -5.10 -10.12
CA LEU A 110 8.02 -4.87 -11.00
C LEU A 110 7.76 -3.73 -12.00
N PRO A 111 6.63 -3.70 -12.75
CA PRO A 111 6.51 -2.77 -13.88
C PRO A 111 6.49 -1.28 -13.54
N ALA A 112 5.94 -0.88 -12.40
CA ALA A 112 5.97 0.52 -11.94
C ALA A 112 7.32 0.84 -11.29
N THR A 113 7.88 -0.12 -10.54
CA THR A 113 9.20 0.00 -9.91
C THR A 113 10.31 0.23 -10.91
N LEU A 114 10.33 -0.51 -12.02
CA LEU A 114 11.33 -0.33 -13.08
C LEU A 114 11.33 1.09 -13.68
N VAL A 115 10.21 1.79 -13.61
CA VAL A 115 10.04 3.13 -14.20
C VAL A 115 10.24 4.24 -13.16
N LEU A 116 9.75 4.04 -11.93
CA LEU A 116 9.67 5.08 -10.91
C LEU A 116 10.74 4.99 -9.81
N ARG A 117 11.51 3.89 -9.73
CA ARG A 117 12.53 3.76 -8.68
C ARG A 117 13.62 4.84 -8.85
N PRO A 118 14.10 5.43 -7.74
CA PRO A 118 15.25 6.32 -7.80
C PRO A 118 16.53 5.53 -8.09
N PHE A 119 17.61 6.24 -8.43
CA PHE A 119 18.91 5.63 -8.65
C PHE A 119 19.42 4.90 -7.38
N ASN A 120 20.09 3.77 -7.58
CA ASN A 120 20.63 2.92 -6.51
C ASN A 120 19.57 2.37 -5.52
N PHE A 121 18.31 2.32 -5.92
CA PHE A 121 17.24 1.71 -5.13
C PHE A 121 16.62 0.54 -5.89
N ASP A 122 17.06 -0.66 -5.56
CA ASP A 122 16.55 -1.89 -6.15
C ASP A 122 15.72 -2.67 -5.13
N THR A 123 14.51 -3.06 -5.54
CA THR A 123 13.64 -3.93 -4.74
C THR A 123 14.02 -5.40 -4.97
N LEU A 124 13.56 -6.30 -4.10
CA LEU A 124 13.78 -7.75 -4.30
C LEU A 124 13.23 -8.23 -5.65
N ALA A 125 12.08 -7.69 -6.08
CA ALA A 125 11.49 -8.03 -7.37
C ALA A 125 12.37 -7.59 -8.55
N VAL A 126 12.95 -6.40 -8.44
CA VAL A 126 13.92 -5.88 -9.41
C VAL A 126 15.18 -6.74 -9.45
N VAL A 127 15.77 -7.05 -8.30
CA VAL A 127 17.02 -7.83 -8.23
C VAL A 127 16.80 -9.23 -8.79
N ALA A 128 15.69 -9.89 -8.43
CA ALA A 128 15.30 -11.18 -8.98
C ALA A 128 15.15 -11.11 -10.50
N TYR A 129 14.47 -10.08 -11.01
CA TYR A 129 14.27 -9.86 -12.44
C TYR A 129 15.59 -9.63 -13.19
N GLN A 130 16.49 -8.78 -12.66
CA GLN A 130 17.80 -8.51 -13.25
C GLN A 130 18.66 -9.79 -13.30
N MET A 131 18.80 -10.51 -12.18
CA MET A 131 19.57 -11.76 -12.15
C MET A 131 19.00 -12.84 -13.07
N ALA A 132 17.67 -12.92 -13.19
CA ALA A 132 17.04 -13.84 -14.13
C ALA A 132 17.27 -13.44 -15.58
N SER A 133 17.20 -12.13 -15.88
CA SER A 133 17.45 -11.57 -17.22
C SER A 133 18.91 -11.75 -17.64
N ASP A 134 19.84 -11.75 -16.69
CA ASP A 134 21.26 -12.02 -16.87
C ASP A 134 21.59 -13.53 -16.94
N GLU A 135 20.59 -14.40 -17.08
CA GLU A 135 20.72 -15.87 -17.07
C GLU A 135 21.32 -16.47 -15.78
N ARG A 136 21.45 -15.67 -14.70
CA ARG A 136 21.97 -16.08 -13.40
C ARG A 136 20.88 -16.67 -12.51
N LEU A 137 20.15 -17.67 -13.03
CA LEU A 137 18.97 -18.26 -12.39
C LEU A 137 19.25 -18.78 -10.96
N GLY A 138 20.42 -19.37 -10.73
CA GLY A 138 20.82 -19.86 -9.40
C GLY A 138 20.92 -18.75 -8.35
N GLN A 139 21.31 -17.54 -8.76
CA GLN A 139 21.39 -16.38 -7.87
C GLN A 139 20.04 -15.68 -7.74
N ALA A 140 19.23 -15.68 -8.81
CA ALA A 140 17.87 -15.14 -8.80
C ALA A 140 16.93 -15.90 -7.84
N ALA A 141 17.24 -17.16 -7.53
CA ALA A 141 16.46 -17.98 -6.62
C ALA A 141 16.35 -17.37 -5.21
N LEU A 142 17.43 -16.77 -4.69
CA LEU A 142 17.44 -16.21 -3.33
C LEU A 142 16.45 -15.03 -3.15
N PRO A 143 16.50 -13.95 -3.95
CA PRO A 143 15.52 -12.86 -3.83
C PRO A 143 14.10 -13.34 -4.16
N ALA A 144 13.92 -14.26 -5.11
CA ALA A 144 12.61 -14.83 -5.41
C ALA A 144 12.01 -15.62 -4.23
N LEU A 145 12.79 -16.51 -3.60
CA LEU A 145 12.35 -17.25 -2.41
C LEU A 145 12.08 -16.33 -1.23
N THR A 146 12.86 -15.26 -1.08
CA THR A 146 12.63 -14.25 -0.02
C THR A 146 11.26 -13.58 -0.21
N ILE A 147 10.90 -13.20 -1.44
CA ILE A 147 9.57 -12.65 -1.75
C ILE A 147 8.47 -13.67 -1.41
N VAL A 148 8.66 -14.94 -1.77
CA VAL A 148 7.69 -16.00 -1.48
C VAL A 148 7.49 -16.18 0.03
N VAL A 149 8.57 -16.30 0.79
CA VAL A 149 8.50 -16.50 2.25
C VAL A 149 7.83 -15.30 2.92
N ALA A 150 8.27 -14.08 2.59
CA ALA A 150 7.71 -12.88 3.20
C ALA A 150 6.25 -12.61 2.77
N GLY A 151 5.80 -13.12 1.61
CA GLY A 151 4.39 -13.08 1.20
C GLY A 151 3.52 -14.14 1.89
N ILE A 152 4.01 -15.38 2.02
CA ILE A 152 3.24 -16.51 2.59
C ILE A 152 2.99 -16.33 4.09
N VAL A 153 3.98 -15.84 4.85
CA VAL A 153 3.86 -15.69 6.31
C VAL A 153 2.62 -14.86 6.71
N PRO A 154 2.45 -13.61 6.25
CA PRO A 154 1.32 -12.80 6.68
C PRO A 154 -0.01 -13.29 6.08
N VAL A 155 0.00 -13.90 4.88
CA VAL A 155 -1.20 -14.52 4.29
C VAL A 155 -1.71 -15.69 5.12
N THR A 156 -0.81 -16.59 5.53
CA THR A 156 -1.19 -17.74 6.35
C THR A 156 -1.65 -17.33 7.75
N LEU A 157 -1.03 -16.31 8.36
CA LEU A 157 -1.46 -15.76 9.64
C LEU A 157 -2.87 -15.17 9.55
N LEU A 158 -3.17 -14.36 8.53
CA LEU A 158 -4.49 -13.75 8.38
C LEU A 158 -5.55 -14.79 8.01
N SER A 159 -5.25 -15.71 7.10
CA SER A 159 -6.17 -16.81 6.75
C SER A 159 -6.58 -17.60 7.99
N ARG A 160 -5.63 -17.94 8.86
CA ARG A 160 -5.93 -18.61 10.14
C ARG A 160 -6.75 -17.74 11.10
N ALA A 161 -6.48 -16.43 11.16
CA ALA A 161 -7.23 -15.52 12.02
C ALA A 161 -8.70 -15.39 11.57
N ILE A 162 -8.94 -15.31 10.25
CA ILE A 162 -10.28 -15.26 9.67
C ILE A 162 -11.02 -16.58 9.90
N SER A 163 -10.39 -17.73 9.61
CA SER A 163 -11.02 -19.04 9.83
C SER A 163 -11.42 -19.28 11.29
N ARG A 164 -10.65 -18.78 12.26
CA ARG A 164 -11.00 -18.87 13.69
C ARG A 164 -12.21 -18.01 14.05
N ALA A 165 -12.36 -16.83 13.45
CA ALA A 165 -13.52 -15.96 13.69
C ALA A 165 -14.81 -16.55 13.10
N SER A 166 -14.73 -17.18 11.92
CA SER A 166 -15.88 -17.82 11.27
C SER A 166 -16.30 -19.15 11.91
N GLY A 167 -15.40 -19.85 12.61
CA GLY A 167 -15.70 -21.11 13.28
C GLY A 167 -16.40 -20.99 14.65
N VAL A 168 -16.47 -19.78 15.21
CA VAL A 168 -17.23 -19.50 16.46
C VAL A 168 -18.72 -19.34 16.17
N ASP A 169 -19.08 -18.85 14.97
CA ASP A 169 -20.45 -18.56 14.54
C ASP A 169 -21.28 -19.80 14.17
N GLN A 170 -20.67 -21.00 14.15
CA GLN A 170 -21.34 -22.28 13.83
C GLN A 170 -21.57 -23.17 15.07
N ARG A 171 -21.27 -22.69 16.28
CA ARG A 171 -21.44 -23.45 17.54
C ARG A 171 -22.60 -22.96 18.41
N GLU A 172 -23.36 -21.98 17.95
CA GLU A 172 -24.65 -21.54 18.52
C GLU A 172 -25.80 -21.94 17.61
#